data_AF-A0A2P4SDF4-F1
#
_entry.id   AF-A0A2P4SDF4-F1
#
_cell.length_a   1.000
_cell.length_b   1.000
_cell.length_c   1.000
_cell.angle_alpha   90.00
_cell.angle_beta   90.00
_cell.angle_gamma   90.00
#
_symmetry.space_group_name_H-M   'P 1'
#
loop_
_entity.id
_entity.type
_entity.pdbx_description
1 polymer ?
#
loop_
_entity_poly.entity_id
_entity_poly.type
_entity_poly.pdbx_seq_one_letter_code
_entity_poly.pdbx_strand_id
1 'polypeptide(L)'
;MNITRSKASEGDGTSTGPQPSSTGYLDQQQPATRGSLGVDVATAVDIHLQDTTVQKIHFAAEGPLSLKKHVHAILLGRSSLGQSGVFLVPGVIDSDCRGLIYALLYTLTPPVFISAGICIGQFIP
;
A
#
# COMPACT_ATOMS: atom_id res chain seq x y z
N MET A 1 -18.67 -56.77 -20.04
CA MET A 1 -17.88 -56.09 -18.99
C MET A 1 -17.34 -54.79 -19.61
N ASN A 2 -17.50 -53.68 -18.89
CA ASN A 2 -17.22 -52.26 -19.22
C ASN A 2 -18.28 -51.52 -20.07
N ILE A 3 -19.10 -50.71 -19.38
CA ILE A 3 -19.66 -49.45 -19.90
C ILE A 3 -19.56 -48.40 -18.80
N THR A 4 -18.79 -47.36 -19.08
CA THR A 4 -18.51 -46.19 -18.25
C THR A 4 -19.76 -45.31 -18.14
N ARG A 5 -20.19 -44.94 -16.93
CA ARG A 5 -21.26 -43.94 -16.71
C ARG A 5 -20.68 -42.53 -16.82
N SER A 6 -21.27 -41.74 -17.70
CA SER A 6 -21.16 -40.28 -17.77
C SER A 6 -21.64 -39.64 -16.47
N LYS A 7 -20.96 -38.58 -16.01
CA LYS A 7 -21.50 -37.66 -15.01
C LYS A 7 -21.52 -36.24 -15.61
N ALA A 8 -22.67 -35.63 -15.44
CA ALA A 8 -23.12 -34.37 -16.02
C ALA A 8 -22.28 -33.16 -15.59
N SER A 9 -22.23 -32.17 -16.47
CA SER A 9 -21.79 -30.81 -16.16
C SER A 9 -22.89 -30.07 -15.39
N GLU A 10 -22.56 -29.57 -14.20
CA GLU A 10 -23.25 -28.45 -13.56
C GLU A 10 -22.17 -27.48 -13.08
N GLY A 11 -22.35 -26.21 -13.44
CA GLY A 11 -21.33 -25.18 -13.34
C GLY A 11 -21.06 -24.69 -11.92
N ASP A 12 -19.91 -24.05 -11.77
CA ASP A 12 -19.64 -23.17 -10.64
C ASP A 12 -19.15 -21.82 -11.18
N GLY A 13 -19.98 -20.80 -11.00
CA GLY A 13 -19.70 -19.43 -11.38
C GLY A 13 -18.53 -18.94 -10.54
N THR A 14 -17.33 -18.96 -11.13
CA THR A 14 -16.13 -18.50 -10.44
C THR A 14 -16.24 -16.99 -10.30
N SER A 15 -16.60 -16.56 -9.09
CA SER A 15 -16.47 -15.19 -8.64
C SER A 15 -15.04 -14.73 -8.92
N THR A 16 -14.86 -13.85 -9.89
CA THR A 16 -13.58 -13.20 -10.16
C THR A 16 -13.34 -12.16 -9.08
N GLY A 17 -13.01 -12.63 -7.87
CA GLY A 17 -12.29 -11.80 -6.90
C GLY A 17 -10.91 -11.46 -7.47
N PRO A 18 -10.32 -10.31 -7.11
CA PRO A 18 -8.97 -9.96 -7.56
C PRO A 18 -8.01 -11.08 -7.15
N GLN A 19 -7.32 -11.66 -8.13
CA GLN A 19 -6.23 -12.60 -7.84
C GLN A 19 -5.16 -11.85 -7.04
N PRO A 20 -4.62 -12.45 -5.96
CA PRO A 20 -3.54 -11.84 -5.20
C PRO A 20 -2.35 -11.59 -6.13
N SER A 21 -1.77 -10.38 -6.07
CA SER A 21 -0.65 -10.02 -6.93
C SER A 21 0.50 -11.00 -6.71
N SER A 22 1.01 -11.61 -7.78
CA SER A 22 2.14 -12.56 -7.73
C SER A 22 3.48 -11.91 -7.39
N THR A 23 3.49 -10.62 -7.07
CA THR A 23 4.70 -9.78 -6.96
C THR A 23 4.48 -8.74 -5.85
N GLY A 24 5.44 -8.54 -4.95
CA GLY A 24 5.33 -7.55 -3.85
C GLY A 24 5.44 -6.10 -4.34
N TYR A 25 5.05 -5.13 -3.51
CA TYR A 25 5.04 -3.71 -3.89
C TYR A 25 6.40 -3.21 -4.40
N LEU A 26 7.49 -3.48 -3.67
CA LEU A 26 8.86 -3.08 -4.01
C LEU A 26 9.45 -3.89 -5.17
N ASP A 27 8.83 -4.99 -5.55
CA ASP A 27 9.25 -5.77 -6.73
C ASP A 27 8.69 -5.18 -8.03
N GLN A 28 7.62 -4.38 -7.94
CA GLN A 28 6.93 -3.75 -9.08
C GLN A 28 7.29 -2.27 -9.24
N GLN A 29 7.50 -1.57 -8.14
CA GLN A 29 7.76 -0.13 -8.13
C GLN A 29 9.25 0.18 -8.23
N GLN A 30 9.57 1.28 -8.90
CA GLN A 30 10.94 1.81 -8.97
C GLN A 30 11.05 3.10 -8.16
N PRO A 31 12.24 3.39 -7.59
CA PRO A 31 12.51 4.71 -7.03
C PRO A 31 12.26 5.81 -8.07
N ALA A 32 11.82 6.99 -7.63
CA ALA A 32 11.45 8.09 -8.53
C ALA A 32 12.59 8.51 -9.48
N THR A 33 13.84 8.37 -9.03
CA THR A 33 15.06 8.56 -9.83
C THR A 33 16.13 7.55 -9.42
N ARG A 34 17.21 7.44 -10.20
CA ARG A 34 18.36 6.59 -9.85
C ARG A 34 19.02 6.97 -8.51
N GLY A 35 18.90 8.22 -8.07
CA GLY A 35 19.47 8.72 -6.82
C GLY A 35 18.50 8.75 -5.63
N SER A 36 17.26 8.29 -5.82
CA SER A 36 16.25 8.29 -4.75
C SER A 36 16.56 7.24 -3.70
N LEU A 37 16.46 7.62 -2.42
CA LEU A 37 16.70 6.72 -1.29
C LEU A 37 15.55 5.72 -1.08
N GLY A 38 14.31 6.19 -1.20
CA GLY A 38 13.10 5.39 -1.00
C GLY A 38 12.28 5.19 -2.27
N VAL A 39 11.31 4.28 -2.17
CA VAL A 39 10.26 4.05 -3.18
C VAL A 39 8.99 4.74 -2.71
N ASP A 40 8.49 5.66 -3.53
CA ASP A 40 7.27 6.43 -3.21
C ASP A 40 6.06 5.50 -3.03
N VAL A 41 5.18 5.84 -2.10
CA VAL A 41 3.93 5.11 -1.85
C VAL A 41 2.73 6.06 -1.75
N ALA A 42 1.68 5.70 -2.48
CA ALA A 42 0.45 6.46 -2.61
C ALA A 42 -0.64 6.03 -1.62
N THR A 43 -1.40 7.01 -1.11
CA THR A 43 -2.63 6.69 -0.35
C THR A 43 -3.62 5.98 -1.26
N ALA A 44 -4.32 4.96 -0.76
CA ALA A 44 -5.37 4.30 -1.53
C ALA A 44 -6.73 5.00 -1.42
N VAL A 45 -6.88 5.92 -0.46
CA VAL A 45 -8.13 6.62 -0.15
C VAL A 45 -7.93 8.13 -0.16
N ASP A 46 -9.03 8.84 -0.39
CA ASP A 46 -9.10 10.28 -0.14
C ASP A 46 -8.93 10.55 1.36
N ILE A 47 -8.15 11.58 1.70
CA ILE A 47 -7.85 11.98 3.08
C ILE A 47 -8.43 13.36 3.34
N HIS A 48 -9.19 13.48 4.42
CA HIS A 48 -9.75 14.73 4.91
C HIS A 48 -9.27 15.00 6.34
N LEU A 49 -8.30 15.89 6.48
CA LEU A 49 -7.79 16.33 7.77
C LEU A 49 -8.53 17.62 8.19
N GLN A 50 -9.58 17.47 9.00
CA GLN A 50 -10.42 18.57 9.46
C GLN A 50 -9.87 19.29 10.69
N ASP A 51 -9.00 18.62 11.44
CA ASP A 51 -8.35 19.12 12.64
C ASP A 51 -6.90 18.63 12.70
N THR A 52 -6.25 18.86 13.84
CA THR A 52 -4.85 18.47 14.07
C THR A 52 -4.72 17.08 14.70
N THR A 53 -5.80 16.31 14.81
CA THR A 53 -5.76 14.96 15.37
C THR A 53 -5.09 13.99 14.41
N VAL A 54 -4.49 12.94 14.97
CA VAL A 54 -3.84 11.90 14.19
C VAL A 54 -4.90 11.01 13.55
N GLN A 55 -4.81 10.82 12.23
CA GLN A 55 -5.66 9.92 11.47
C GLN A 55 -4.88 8.73 10.92
N LYS A 56 -5.51 7.55 10.97
CA LYS A 56 -5.00 6.32 10.38
C LYS A 56 -5.50 6.19 8.95
N ILE A 57 -4.60 6.05 8.00
CA ILE A 57 -4.90 5.83 6.57
C ILE A 57 -4.19 4.58 6.08
N HIS A 58 -4.66 3.97 4.98
CA HIS A 58 -3.94 2.88 4.34
C HIS A 58 -3.40 3.29 2.97
N PHE A 59 -2.27 2.69 2.59
CA PHE A 59 -1.66 2.89 1.29
C PHE A 59 -2.19 1.92 0.24
N ALA A 60 -1.88 2.21 -1.02
CA ALA A 60 -2.05 1.28 -2.14
C ALA A 60 -0.99 0.14 -2.13
N ALA A 61 -0.33 -0.08 -1.00
CA ALA A 61 0.69 -1.09 -0.80
C ALA A 61 0.24 -2.06 0.30
N GLU A 62 0.49 -3.34 0.08
CA GLU A 62 0.24 -4.41 1.04
C GLU A 62 1.54 -5.16 1.34
N GLY A 63 1.61 -5.70 2.55
CA GLY A 63 2.68 -6.59 2.97
C GLY A 63 2.45 -8.03 2.50
N PRO A 64 3.54 -8.79 2.22
CA PRO A 64 4.94 -8.39 2.35
C PRO A 64 5.41 -7.48 1.20
N LEU A 65 6.32 -6.55 1.51
CA LEU A 65 6.79 -5.53 0.56
C LEU A 65 7.55 -6.12 -0.65
N SER A 66 8.17 -7.29 -0.50
CA SER A 66 8.77 -8.05 -1.60
C SER A 66 8.45 -9.53 -1.40
N LEU A 67 8.13 -10.22 -2.50
CA LEU A 67 7.98 -11.68 -2.53
C LEU A 67 9.27 -12.36 -2.99
N LYS A 68 10.24 -11.61 -3.50
CA LYS A 68 11.54 -12.11 -3.97
C LYS A 68 12.58 -12.17 -2.86
N LYS A 69 12.48 -11.31 -1.85
CA LYS A 69 13.41 -11.23 -0.71
C LYS A 69 12.72 -10.71 0.56
N HIS A 70 13.27 -11.06 1.72
CA HIS A 70 12.88 -10.45 2.99
C HIS A 70 13.38 -9.01 3.04
N VAL A 71 12.46 -8.06 3.12
CA VAL A 71 12.76 -6.61 3.18
C VAL A 71 12.00 -6.01 4.34
N HIS A 72 12.73 -5.40 5.27
CA HIS A 72 12.16 -4.48 6.25
C HIS A 72 12.22 -3.09 5.64
N ALA A 73 11.33 -2.19 6.03
CA ALA A 73 11.41 -0.81 5.54
C ALA A 73 11.04 0.20 6.63
N ILE A 74 11.61 1.39 6.52
CA ILE A 74 11.13 2.57 7.24
C ILE A 74 10.19 3.33 6.31
N LEU A 75 8.96 3.54 6.77
CA LEU A 75 7.99 4.41 6.13
C LEU A 75 8.19 5.84 6.62
N LEU A 76 8.53 6.75 5.71
CA LEU A 76 8.67 8.18 5.99
C LEU A 76 7.77 9.01 5.08
N GLY A 77 7.34 10.17 5.56
CA GLY A 77 6.70 11.18 4.72
C GLY A 77 7.66 11.74 3.67
N ARG A 78 7.13 12.16 2.53
CA ARG A 78 7.90 12.91 1.52
C ARG A 78 8.11 14.35 2.01
N SER A 79 9.21 14.97 1.61
CA SER A 79 9.50 16.36 2.02
C SER A 79 8.41 17.34 1.58
N SER A 80 7.81 17.13 0.41
CA SER A 80 6.68 17.93 -0.09
C SER A 80 5.44 17.86 0.80
N LEU A 81 5.19 16.72 1.46
CA LEU A 81 4.09 16.57 2.42
C LEU A 81 4.33 17.45 3.65
N GLY A 82 5.56 17.43 4.18
CA GLY A 82 5.96 18.29 5.29
C GLY A 82 5.86 19.77 4.94
N GLN A 83 6.24 20.16 3.71
CA GLN A 83 6.10 21.53 3.22
C GLN A 83 4.64 22.00 3.12
N SER A 84 3.69 21.08 2.88
CA SER A 84 2.26 21.40 2.92
C SER A 84 1.65 21.37 4.32
N GLY A 85 2.49 21.30 5.36
CA GLY A 85 2.04 21.28 6.76
C GLY A 85 1.40 19.96 7.18
N VAL A 86 1.62 18.87 6.43
CA VAL A 86 1.12 17.53 6.75
C VAL A 86 2.29 16.63 7.10
N PHE A 87 2.14 15.86 8.17
CA PHE A 87 3.20 14.99 8.68
C PHE A 87 2.71 13.56 8.75
N LEU A 88 3.54 12.67 8.22
CA LEU A 88 3.44 11.23 8.43
C LEU A 88 4.31 10.86 9.62
N VAL A 89 3.73 10.16 10.59
CA VAL A 89 4.49 9.59 11.72
C VAL A 89 5.35 8.44 11.19
N PRO A 90 6.68 8.48 11.35
CA PRO A 90 7.56 7.41 10.90
C PRO A 90 7.10 6.03 11.39
N GLY A 91 7.13 5.04 10.51
CA GLY A 91 6.73 3.66 10.82
C GLY A 91 7.80 2.65 10.40
N VAL A 92 7.87 1.52 11.09
CA VAL A 92 8.67 0.36 10.66
C VAL A 92 7.72 -0.67 10.06
N ILE A 93 8.08 -1.20 8.90
CA ILE A 93 7.37 -2.29 8.23
C ILE A 93 8.25 -3.52 8.31
N ASP A 94 7.79 -4.51 9.07
CA ASP A 94 8.46 -5.79 9.17
C ASP A 94 8.33 -6.60 7.88
N SER A 95 9.32 -7.44 7.59
CA SER A 95 9.39 -8.21 6.36
C SER A 95 8.32 -9.30 6.25
N ASP A 96 7.70 -9.68 7.36
CA ASP A 96 6.60 -10.64 7.47
C ASP A 96 5.25 -9.95 7.73
N CYS A 97 5.19 -8.62 7.68
CA CYS A 97 3.93 -7.88 7.70
C CYS A 97 3.03 -8.34 6.54
N ARG A 98 1.75 -8.59 6.83
CA ARG A 98 0.76 -9.08 5.87
C ARG A 98 -0.44 -8.16 5.78
N GLY A 99 -0.96 -7.98 4.57
CA GLY A 99 -2.16 -7.19 4.30
C GLY A 99 -1.88 -5.68 4.26
N LEU A 100 -2.92 -4.88 4.49
CA LEU A 100 -2.87 -3.43 4.33
C LEU A 100 -1.78 -2.77 5.18
N ILE A 101 -0.97 -1.92 4.55
CA ILE A 101 -0.02 -1.07 5.26
C ILE A 101 -0.70 0.25 5.61
N TYR A 102 -0.65 0.59 6.90
CA TYR A 102 -1.23 1.81 7.43
C TYR A 102 -0.16 2.86 7.77
N ALA A 103 -0.51 4.13 7.64
CA ALA A 103 0.20 5.24 8.27
C ALA A 103 -0.68 6.02 9.22
N LEU A 104 -0.01 6.74 10.11
CA LEU A 104 -0.61 7.77 10.95
C LEU A 104 -0.18 9.14 10.41
N LEU A 105 -1.15 10.02 10.12
CA LEU A 105 -0.91 11.37 9.62
C LEU A 105 -1.61 12.41 10.50
N TYR A 106 -1.05 13.62 10.55
CA TYR A 106 -1.72 14.80 11.09
C TYR A 106 -1.33 16.04 10.28
N THR A 107 -2.13 17.11 10.40
CA THR A 107 -1.82 18.41 9.79
C THR A 107 -1.62 19.48 10.85
N LEU A 108 -0.76 20.46 10.57
CA LEU A 108 -0.58 21.66 11.39
C LEU A 108 -1.59 22.76 11.04
N THR A 109 -2.17 22.74 9.84
CA THR A 109 -3.00 23.82 9.29
C THR A 109 -4.24 23.26 8.59
N PRO A 110 -5.25 22.78 9.34
CA PRO A 110 -6.49 22.31 8.74
C PRO A 110 -7.30 23.46 8.12
N PRO A 111 -8.19 23.18 7.14
CA PRO A 111 -8.47 21.86 6.57
C PRO A 111 -7.49 21.48 5.47
N VAL A 112 -7.17 20.19 5.36
CA VAL A 112 -6.39 19.64 4.24
C VAL A 112 -7.15 18.49 3.56
N PHE A 113 -7.15 18.50 2.23
CA PHE A 113 -7.64 17.42 1.39
C PHE A 113 -6.51 16.85 0.53
N ILE A 114 -6.39 15.52 0.51
CA ILE A 114 -5.43 14.80 -0.33
C ILE A 114 -6.19 13.70 -1.06
N SER A 115 -6.16 13.71 -2.39
CA SER A 115 -6.83 12.68 -3.18
C SER A 115 -6.12 11.32 -3.12
N ALA A 116 -6.90 10.24 -3.28
CA ALA A 116 -6.39 8.91 -3.52
C ALA A 116 -5.38 8.90 -4.69
N GLY A 117 -4.36 8.04 -4.61
CA GLY A 117 -3.32 7.92 -5.62
C GLY A 117 -2.16 8.92 -5.50
N ILE A 118 -2.25 9.91 -4.60
CA ILE A 118 -1.13 10.82 -4.34
C ILE A 118 -0.06 10.14 -3.48
N CYS A 119 1.19 10.18 -3.94
CA CYS A 119 2.36 9.73 -3.18
C CYS A 119 2.65 10.68 -2.01
N ILE A 120 2.34 10.23 -0.79
CA ILE A 120 2.53 10.98 0.45
C ILE A 120 3.67 10.43 1.31
N GLY A 121 4.02 9.16 1.12
CA GLY A 121 5.11 8.51 1.85
C GLY A 121 6.13 7.88 0.91
N GLN A 122 7.15 7.30 1.49
CA GLN A 122 8.13 6.44 0.83
C GLN A 122 8.58 5.33 1.76
N PHE A 123 8.80 4.14 1.20
CA PHE A 123 9.49 3.04 1.88
C PHE A 123 10.98 3.17 1.64
N ILE A 124 11.76 3.17 2.72
CA ILE A 124 13.22 3.07 2.69
C ILE A 124 13.58 1.64 3.11
N PRO A 125 13.92 0.75 2.17
CA PRO A 125 14.19 -0.66 2.41
C PRO A 125 15.62 -0.95 2.89
#